data_AF-A0A075H613-F1
#
_entry.id   AF-A0A075H613-F1
#
_cell.length_a   1.000
_cell.length_b   1.000
_cell.length_c   1.000
_cell.angle_alpha   90.00
_cell.angle_beta   90.00
_cell.angle_gamma   90.00
#
_symmetry.space_group_name_H-M   'P 1'
#
loop_
_entity.id
_entity.type
_entity.pdbx_description
1 polymer ?
#
loop_
_entity_poly.entity_id
_entity_poly.type
_entity_poly.pdbx_seq_one_letter_code
_entity_poly.pdbx_strand_id
1 'polypeptide(L)'
;MKILLKDRMTDEELEDSIWNVCAVERPSLSKIWAKVGGNRNLCFAKVKEMIERYELKKTDKGNYVRVDSTKRFEFDFGLSFQISMLEQCRDYISGLKKPLFELRYTVHHTIPPLVTANMTKAEKRKRTADYNKNPKKYKIDEEIPVYKPRNRNITKAMKTMSFYHNTLLLYISRSYLQGSLNLVKKREAKRRTEKCENALNLNFKKLLDDNPKDSKGLKQYLQFDIYEIENFRIA
;
A
#
# COMPACT_ATOMS: atom_id res chain seq x y z
N MET A 1 -52.99 7.35 21.34
CA MET A 1 -51.74 8.00 21.79
C MET A 1 -50.57 7.23 21.20
N LYS A 2 -49.95 7.72 20.13
CA LYS A 2 -48.78 7.08 19.51
C LYS A 2 -47.58 7.31 20.44
N ILE A 3 -47.15 6.29 21.16
CA ILE A 3 -45.83 6.28 21.80
C ILE A 3 -44.84 6.28 20.64
N LEU A 4 -44.20 7.43 20.41
CA LEU A 4 -43.04 7.53 19.53
C LEU A 4 -41.97 6.59 20.09
N LEU A 5 -41.78 5.44 19.44
CA LEU A 5 -40.56 4.66 19.54
C LEU A 5 -39.43 5.65 19.26
N LYS A 6 -38.75 6.11 20.31
CA LYS A 6 -37.47 6.79 20.17
C LYS A 6 -36.58 5.77 19.48
N ASP A 7 -36.30 5.99 18.19
CA ASP A 7 -35.55 5.04 17.36
C ASP A 7 -34.34 4.56 18.15
N ARG A 8 -34.33 3.25 18.38
CA ARG A 8 -33.25 2.61 19.11
C ARG A 8 -32.04 2.70 18.19
N MET A 9 -31.05 3.48 18.60
CA MET A 9 -29.78 3.63 17.88
C MET A 9 -29.27 2.25 17.44
N THR A 10 -28.94 2.14 16.16
CA THR A 10 -28.36 0.93 15.58
C THR A 10 -26.99 0.66 16.21
N ASP A 11 -26.50 -0.58 16.07
CA ASP A 11 -25.16 -0.95 16.55
C ASP A 11 -24.07 -0.08 15.91
N GLU A 12 -24.21 0.28 14.64
CA GLU A 12 -23.26 1.15 13.92
C GLU A 12 -23.30 2.60 14.42
N GLU A 13 -24.49 3.18 14.56
CA GLU A 13 -24.64 4.54 15.12
C GLU A 13 -24.11 4.63 16.56
N LEU A 14 -24.26 3.55 17.33
CA LEU A 14 -23.70 3.43 18.68
C LEU A 14 -22.17 3.43 18.65
N GLU A 15 -21.57 2.62 17.78
CA GLU A 15 -20.12 2.59 17.59
C GLU A 15 -19.56 3.93 17.12
N ASP A 16 -20.22 4.60 16.17
CA ASP A 16 -19.84 5.94 15.69
C ASP A 16 -19.90 6.99 16.79
N SER A 17 -20.96 6.96 17.60
CA SER A 17 -21.11 7.87 18.74
C SER A 17 -20.01 7.66 19.79
N ILE A 18 -19.71 6.41 20.13
CA ILE A 18 -18.61 6.05 21.04
C ILE A 18 -17.27 6.52 20.47
N TRP A 19 -17.02 6.27 19.19
CA TRP A 19 -15.80 6.64 18.47
C TRP A 19 -15.55 8.14 18.52
N ASN A 20 -16.58 8.94 18.22
CA ASN A 20 -16.51 10.41 18.22
C ASN A 20 -16.24 10.97 19.62
N VAL A 21 -16.91 10.42 20.64
CA VAL A 21 -16.68 10.83 22.04
C VAL A 21 -15.24 10.52 22.50
N CYS A 22 -14.68 9.40 22.06
CA CYS A 22 -13.30 9.01 22.39
C CYS A 22 -12.23 9.75 21.59
N ALA A 23 -12.59 10.49 20.54
CA ALA A 23 -11.66 11.28 19.74
C ALA A 23 -11.24 12.60 20.42
N VAL A 24 -12.13 13.17 21.23
CA VAL A 24 -11.95 14.55 21.74
C VAL A 24 -11.52 14.60 23.20
N GLU A 25 -12.07 13.73 24.06
CA GLU A 25 -12.08 14.02 25.52
C GLU A 25 -11.36 13.01 26.42
N ARG A 26 -10.73 11.96 25.86
CA ARG A 26 -10.17 10.84 26.62
C ARG A 26 -11.10 10.42 27.79
N PRO A 27 -12.38 10.09 27.52
CA PRO A 27 -13.39 9.92 28.57
C PRO A 27 -13.20 8.62 29.37
N SER A 28 -13.76 8.56 30.57
CA SER A 28 -13.99 7.31 31.30
C SER A 28 -15.19 6.56 30.72
N LEU A 29 -15.35 5.27 31.05
CA LEU A 29 -16.43 4.43 30.53
C LEU A 29 -17.82 5.00 30.83
N SER A 30 -18.03 5.50 32.06
CA SER A 30 -19.28 6.15 32.46
C SER A 30 -19.51 7.48 31.72
N LYS A 31 -18.44 8.24 31.42
CA LYS A 31 -18.55 9.49 30.64
C LYS A 31 -18.89 9.22 29.17
N ILE A 32 -18.41 8.12 28.59
CA ILE A 32 -18.82 7.68 27.25
C ILE A 32 -20.33 7.47 27.23
N TRP A 33 -20.85 6.63 28.13
CA TRP A 33 -22.30 6.38 28.19
C TRP A 33 -23.11 7.64 28.48
N ALA A 34 -22.64 8.53 29.37
CA ALA A 34 -23.35 9.77 29.67
C ALA A 34 -23.50 10.68 28.43
N LYS A 35 -22.55 10.64 27.49
CA LYS A 35 -22.61 11.41 26.24
C LYS A 35 -23.36 10.71 25.11
N VAL A 36 -23.19 9.38 25.00
CA VAL A 36 -23.81 8.56 23.94
C VAL A 36 -25.28 8.28 24.25
N GLY A 37 -25.64 8.14 25.54
CA GLY A 37 -26.98 7.77 25.99
C GLY A 37 -27.33 6.30 25.77
N GLY A 38 -28.62 5.98 25.87
CA GLY A 38 -29.13 4.62 25.62
C GLY A 38 -28.84 3.61 26.74
N ASN A 39 -28.84 2.32 26.38
CA ASN A 39 -28.63 1.24 27.33
C ASN A 39 -27.15 1.15 27.77
N ARG A 40 -26.92 1.30 29.07
CA ARG A 40 -25.58 1.31 29.67
C ARG A 40 -24.78 0.03 29.42
N ASN A 41 -25.40 -1.13 29.61
CA ASN A 41 -24.72 -2.42 29.46
C ASN A 41 -24.33 -2.66 28.00
N LEU A 42 -25.22 -2.30 27.07
CA LEU A 42 -24.93 -2.38 25.64
C LEU A 42 -23.78 -1.45 25.25
N CYS A 43 -23.79 -0.20 25.70
CA CYS A 43 -22.69 0.74 25.45
C CYS A 43 -21.36 0.21 25.99
N PHE A 44 -21.35 -0.33 27.21
CA PHE A 44 -20.13 -0.85 27.84
C PHE A 44 -19.60 -2.11 27.13
N ALA A 45 -20.51 -3.02 26.74
CA ALA A 45 -20.16 -4.19 25.94
C ALA A 45 -19.55 -3.77 24.59
N LYS A 46 -20.16 -2.78 23.91
CA LYS A 46 -19.69 -2.27 22.63
C LYS A 46 -18.31 -1.62 22.72
N VAL A 47 -18.03 -0.84 23.78
CA VAL A 47 -16.68 -0.31 24.06
C VAL A 47 -15.66 -1.44 24.19
N LYS A 48 -16.02 -2.55 24.86
CA LYS A 48 -15.13 -3.72 24.98
C LYS A 48 -14.87 -4.37 23.62
N GLU A 49 -15.89 -4.57 22.80
CA GLU A 49 -15.74 -5.07 21.43
C GLU A 49 -14.81 -4.18 20.59
N MET A 50 -15.00 -2.85 20.64
CA MET A 50 -14.14 -1.90 19.92
C MET A 50 -12.68 -1.96 20.41
N ILE A 51 -12.42 -2.25 21.69
CA ILE A 51 -11.05 -2.46 22.19
C ILE A 51 -10.46 -3.77 21.65
N GLU A 52 -11.25 -4.84 21.59
CA GLU A 52 -10.85 -6.13 21.03
C GLU A 52 -10.54 -6.01 19.52
N ARG A 53 -11.27 -5.13 18.81
CA ARG A 53 -11.06 -4.79 17.39
C ARG A 53 -9.97 -3.73 17.14
N TYR A 54 -9.32 -3.20 18.17
CA TYR A 54 -8.28 -2.16 18.08
C TYR A 54 -8.75 -0.81 17.57
N GLU A 55 -10.02 -0.55 17.76
CA GLU A 55 -10.64 0.72 17.48
C GLU A 55 -10.42 1.70 18.66
N LEU A 56 -10.53 1.19 19.89
CA LEU A 56 -10.27 1.97 21.10
C LEU A 56 -9.10 1.41 21.88
N LYS A 57 -8.44 2.26 22.66
CA LYS A 57 -7.43 1.87 23.65
C LYS A 57 -7.81 2.41 25.01
N LYS A 58 -7.71 1.57 26.04
CA LYS A 58 -7.71 2.00 27.44
C LYS A 58 -6.30 2.45 27.82
N THR A 59 -6.20 3.67 28.35
CA THR A 59 -4.97 4.26 28.89
C THR A 59 -4.75 3.81 30.33
N ASP A 60 -3.53 3.99 30.84
CA ASP A 60 -3.17 3.64 32.21
C ASP A 60 -3.98 4.42 33.26
N LYS A 61 -4.46 5.61 32.89
CA LYS A 61 -5.33 6.46 33.72
C LYS A 61 -6.81 6.01 33.72
N GLY A 62 -7.12 4.87 33.09
CA GLY A 62 -8.48 4.34 33.01
C GLY A 62 -9.39 5.00 31.96
N ASN A 63 -8.86 5.97 31.21
CA ASN A 63 -9.55 6.67 30.13
C ASN A 63 -9.47 5.90 28.82
N TYR A 64 -10.43 6.12 27.94
CA TYR A 64 -10.51 5.50 26.62
C TYR A 64 -10.17 6.53 25.56
N VAL A 65 -9.32 6.15 24.62
CA VAL A 65 -8.94 6.99 23.49
C VAL A 65 -9.22 6.27 22.20
N ARG A 66 -9.66 7.04 21.20
CA ARG A 66 -9.67 6.57 19.83
C ARG A 66 -8.25 6.22 19.43
N VAL A 67 -8.09 5.05 18.82
CA VAL A 67 -6.88 4.78 18.06
C VAL A 67 -7.05 5.53 16.74
N ASP A 68 -6.26 6.59 16.50
CA ASP A 68 -6.27 7.39 15.26
C ASP A 68 -5.76 6.58 14.05
N SER A 69 -6.53 5.54 13.73
CA SER A 69 -6.35 4.64 12.63
C SER A 69 -7.74 4.34 12.07
N THR A 70 -7.81 4.20 10.76
CA THR A 70 -8.98 3.68 10.03
C THR A 70 -9.61 2.52 10.81
N LYS A 71 -10.93 2.58 11.05
CA LYS A 71 -11.68 1.51 11.73
C LYS A 71 -11.39 0.19 11.02
N ARG A 72 -11.51 -0.94 11.73
CA ARG A 72 -11.23 -2.23 11.11
C ARG A 72 -12.11 -2.46 9.89
N PHE A 73 -13.40 -2.12 10.02
CA PHE A 73 -14.37 -2.16 8.92
C PHE A 73 -13.96 -1.26 7.75
N GLU A 74 -13.58 0.00 7.99
CA GLU A 74 -13.14 0.92 6.94
C GLU A 74 -11.89 0.41 6.20
N PHE A 75 -10.93 -0.20 6.92
CA PHE A 75 -9.75 -0.80 6.30
C PHE A 75 -10.14 -1.99 5.43
N ASP A 76 -10.94 -2.91 5.98
CA ASP A 76 -11.35 -4.12 5.27
C ASP A 76 -12.24 -3.77 4.04
N PHE A 77 -13.10 -2.75 4.15
CA PHE A 77 -13.87 -2.20 3.02
C PHE A 77 -12.96 -1.57 1.96
N GLY A 78 -12.05 -0.68 2.38
CA GLY A 78 -11.09 -0.03 1.48
C GLY A 78 -10.26 -1.07 0.73
N LEU A 79 -9.74 -2.08 1.43
CA LEU A 79 -8.98 -3.17 0.83
C LEU A 79 -9.81 -3.93 -0.22
N SER A 80 -11.04 -4.34 0.11
CA SER A 80 -11.93 -5.04 -0.82
C SER A 80 -12.22 -4.22 -2.08
N PHE A 81 -12.44 -2.91 -1.92
CA PHE A 81 -12.60 -2.00 -3.05
C PHE A 81 -11.35 -1.96 -3.93
N GLN A 82 -10.15 -1.81 -3.34
CA GLN A 82 -8.89 -1.82 -4.10
C GLN A 82 -8.68 -3.14 -4.86
N ILE A 83 -8.98 -4.29 -4.24
CA ILE A 83 -8.89 -5.61 -4.87
C ILE A 83 -9.83 -5.70 -6.08
N SER A 84 -11.08 -5.26 -5.93
CA SER A 84 -12.06 -5.28 -7.02
C SER A 84 -11.64 -4.37 -8.18
N MET A 85 -11.10 -3.18 -7.89
CA MET A 85 -10.61 -2.29 -8.94
C MET A 85 -9.41 -2.89 -9.68
N LEU A 86 -8.52 -3.56 -8.96
CA LEU A 86 -7.39 -4.29 -9.52
C LEU A 86 -7.82 -5.47 -10.40
N GLU A 87 -8.88 -6.19 -10.01
CA GLU A 87 -9.55 -7.20 -10.83
C GLU A 87 -10.08 -6.61 -12.14
N GLN A 88 -10.87 -5.55 -12.07
CA GLN A 88 -11.40 -4.88 -13.26
C GLN A 88 -10.29 -4.37 -14.19
N CYS A 89 -9.18 -3.89 -13.64
CA CYS A 89 -8.03 -3.49 -14.45
C CYS A 89 -7.42 -4.68 -15.19
N ARG A 90 -7.31 -5.86 -14.56
CA ARG A 90 -6.82 -7.08 -15.24
C ARG A 90 -7.77 -7.52 -16.34
N ASP A 91 -9.07 -7.53 -16.07
CA ASP A 91 -10.10 -7.91 -17.05
C ASP A 91 -10.09 -6.95 -18.25
N TYR A 92 -9.90 -5.65 -18.01
CA TYR A 92 -9.73 -4.70 -19.09
C TYR A 92 -8.47 -5.00 -19.92
N ILE A 93 -7.32 -5.26 -19.28
CA ILE A 93 -6.06 -5.57 -19.95
C ILE A 93 -6.13 -6.88 -20.75
N SER A 94 -6.86 -7.89 -20.26
CA SER A 94 -7.02 -9.18 -20.94
C SER A 94 -7.73 -9.00 -22.29
N GLY A 95 -8.72 -8.10 -22.37
CA GLY A 95 -9.44 -7.74 -23.60
C GLY A 95 -8.65 -6.88 -24.59
N LEU A 96 -7.47 -6.36 -24.24
CA LEU A 96 -6.66 -5.54 -25.15
C LEU A 96 -5.92 -6.39 -26.19
N LYS A 97 -5.84 -5.88 -27.42
CA LYS A 97 -5.09 -6.52 -28.52
C LYS A 97 -3.62 -6.70 -28.16
N LYS A 98 -3.15 -7.95 -28.25
CA LYS A 98 -1.77 -8.36 -27.96
C LYS A 98 -0.82 -8.17 -29.16
N PRO A 99 0.51 -8.21 -28.95
CA PRO A 99 1.19 -8.02 -27.65
C PRO A 99 0.83 -6.67 -27.03
N LEU A 100 0.95 -6.54 -25.71
CA LEU A 100 0.71 -5.30 -24.98
C LEU A 100 1.92 -4.35 -25.07
N PHE A 101 3.11 -4.92 -25.01
CA PHE A 101 4.37 -4.18 -25.02
C PHE A 101 5.16 -4.46 -26.29
N GLU A 102 6.00 -3.50 -26.67
CA GLU A 102 7.02 -3.70 -27.70
C GLU A 102 8.39 -3.29 -27.15
N LEU A 103 9.43 -3.99 -27.61
CA LEU A 103 10.80 -3.61 -27.32
C LEU A 103 11.07 -2.25 -28.00
N ARG A 104 11.49 -1.27 -27.21
CA ARG A 104 11.81 0.08 -27.71
C ARG A 104 13.28 0.21 -28.06
N TYR A 105 14.15 -0.20 -27.14
CA TYR A 105 15.61 -0.23 -27.29
C TYR A 105 16.21 -1.14 -26.22
N THR A 106 17.50 -1.45 -26.36
CA THR A 106 18.28 -2.17 -25.35
C THR A 106 19.32 -1.21 -24.77
N VAL A 107 19.41 -1.16 -23.44
CA VAL A 107 20.49 -0.45 -22.73
C VAL A 107 21.60 -1.46 -22.50
N HIS A 108 22.83 -1.11 -22.91
CA HIS A 108 24.00 -1.92 -22.60
C HIS A 108 24.69 -1.30 -21.38
N HIS A 109 24.74 -2.00 -20.25
CA HIS A 109 25.71 -1.64 -19.22
C HIS A 109 27.04 -2.28 -19.56
N THR A 110 28.08 -1.48 -19.44
CA THR A 110 29.45 -1.84 -19.79
C THR A 110 30.31 -1.87 -18.53
N ILE A 111 31.26 -2.79 -18.47
CA ILE A 111 32.20 -2.88 -17.37
C ILE A 111 33.18 -1.69 -17.46
N PRO A 112 33.25 -0.82 -16.44
CA PRO A 112 34.20 0.28 -16.43
C PRO A 112 35.66 -0.23 -16.50
N PRO A 113 36.62 0.58 -17.01
CA PRO A 113 38.02 0.22 -16.97
C PRO A 113 38.48 -0.05 -15.53
N LEU A 114 39.23 -1.13 -15.33
CA LEU A 114 39.91 -1.39 -14.06
C LEU A 114 40.81 -0.20 -13.69
N VAL A 115 40.55 0.38 -12.52
CA VAL A 115 41.35 1.43 -11.89
C VAL A 115 42.03 0.83 -10.66
N THR A 116 43.35 0.64 -10.72
CA THR A 116 44.11 0.02 -9.62
C THR A 116 44.78 1.06 -8.72
N ALA A 117 45.14 0.66 -7.50
CA ALA A 117 45.78 1.53 -6.51
C ALA A 117 47.10 2.13 -7.04
N ASN A 118 47.86 1.36 -7.81
CA ASN A 118 49.19 1.71 -8.33
C ASN A 118 49.16 2.74 -9.48
N MET A 119 47.99 3.13 -9.98
CA MET A 119 47.86 4.16 -11.03
C MET A 119 47.98 5.57 -10.46
N THR A 120 48.65 6.45 -11.20
CA THR A 120 48.71 7.88 -10.90
C THR A 120 47.33 8.55 -11.05
N LYS A 121 47.11 9.66 -10.35
CA LYS A 121 45.85 10.43 -10.43
C LYS A 121 45.49 10.85 -11.85
N ALA A 122 46.49 11.16 -12.68
CA ALA A 122 46.31 11.53 -14.08
C ALA A 122 45.79 10.34 -14.92
N GLU A 123 46.35 9.15 -14.73
CA GLU A 123 45.90 7.93 -15.43
C GLU A 123 44.48 7.53 -15.06
N LYS A 124 44.13 7.62 -13.76
CA LYS A 124 42.76 7.37 -13.29
C LYS A 124 41.77 8.30 -13.99
N ARG A 125 42.05 9.61 -13.99
CA ARG A 125 41.22 10.63 -14.67
C ARG A 125 41.08 10.37 -16.16
N LYS A 126 42.18 10.02 -16.84
CA LYS A 126 42.17 9.74 -18.29
C LYS A 126 41.28 8.54 -18.62
N ARG A 127 41.35 7.46 -17.83
CA ARG A 127 40.52 6.26 -18.02
C ARG A 127 39.04 6.54 -17.76
N THR A 128 38.71 7.26 -16.68
CA THR A 128 37.32 7.65 -16.39
C THR A 128 36.76 8.57 -17.49
N ALA A 129 37.55 9.52 -17.98
CA ALA A 129 37.14 10.41 -19.07
C ALA A 129 36.92 9.65 -20.39
N ASP A 130 37.78 8.67 -20.72
CA ASP A 130 37.62 7.81 -21.90
C ASP A 130 36.32 6.99 -21.81
N TYR A 131 36.06 6.38 -20.65
CA TYR A 131 34.84 5.62 -20.40
C TYR A 131 33.58 6.49 -20.52
N ASN A 132 33.55 7.67 -19.91
CA ASN A 132 32.40 8.58 -20.00
C ASN A 132 32.17 9.08 -21.42
N LYS A 133 33.23 9.24 -22.22
CA LYS A 133 33.13 9.70 -23.61
C LYS A 133 32.66 8.61 -24.57
N ASN A 134 33.09 7.35 -24.36
CA ASN A 134 32.72 6.24 -25.24
C ASN A 134 32.57 4.91 -24.47
N PRO A 135 31.50 4.75 -23.67
CA PRO A 135 31.31 3.56 -22.85
C PRO A 135 31.14 2.29 -23.70
N LYS A 136 30.59 2.40 -24.91
CA LYS A 136 30.38 1.29 -25.86
C LYS A 136 31.65 0.58 -26.32
N LYS A 137 32.82 1.21 -26.14
CA LYS A 137 34.14 0.60 -26.42
C LYS A 137 34.48 -0.52 -25.43
N TYR A 138 33.84 -0.51 -24.26
CA TYR A 138 34.12 -1.44 -23.17
C TYR A 138 33.22 -2.68 -23.25
N LYS A 139 33.65 -3.75 -22.56
CA LYS A 139 32.92 -5.01 -22.53
C LYS A 139 31.52 -4.78 -21.98
N ILE A 140 30.51 -5.23 -22.71
CA ILE A 140 29.12 -5.25 -22.25
C ILE A 140 29.01 -6.29 -21.12
N ASP A 141 28.55 -5.84 -19.97
CA ASP A 141 28.28 -6.67 -18.80
C ASP A 141 26.87 -7.24 -18.89
N GLU A 142 25.89 -6.37 -19.16
CA GLU A 142 24.49 -6.74 -19.23
C GLU A 142 23.73 -5.96 -20.30
N GLU A 143 22.70 -6.60 -20.86
CA GLU A 143 21.78 -6.00 -21.83
C GLU A 143 20.38 -5.94 -21.23
N ILE A 144 19.89 -4.72 -21.01
CA ILE A 144 18.60 -4.47 -20.39
C ILE A 144 17.61 -4.04 -21.49
N PRO A 145 16.70 -4.93 -21.91
CA PRO A 145 15.65 -4.57 -22.87
C PRO A 145 14.69 -3.58 -22.22
N VAL A 146 14.41 -2.46 -22.90
CA VAL A 146 13.43 -1.46 -22.47
C VAL A 146 12.16 -1.60 -23.29
N TYR A 147 11.10 -2.03 -22.62
CA TYR A 147 9.76 -2.18 -23.19
C TYR A 147 8.94 -0.90 -23.06
N LYS A 148 8.03 -0.65 -24.01
CA LYS A 148 7.00 0.41 -23.91
C LYS A 148 5.61 -0.15 -24.26
N PRO A 149 4.53 0.42 -23.70
CA PRO A 149 3.18 0.12 -24.16
C PRO A 149 3.03 0.45 -25.64
N ARG A 150 2.36 -0.41 -26.40
CA ARG A 150 2.19 -0.19 -27.85
C ARG A 150 1.25 0.94 -28.22
N ASN A 151 0.31 1.26 -27.33
CA ASN A 151 -0.67 2.30 -27.59
C ASN A 151 -1.12 3.00 -26.30
N ARG A 152 -1.88 4.07 -26.50
CA ARG A 152 -2.37 4.93 -25.42
C ARG A 152 -3.38 4.21 -24.51
N ASN A 153 -4.16 3.26 -25.01
CA ASN A 153 -5.14 2.53 -24.21
C ASN A 153 -4.45 1.60 -23.22
N ILE A 154 -3.39 0.91 -23.66
CA ILE A 154 -2.54 0.08 -22.79
C ILE A 154 -1.86 0.97 -21.75
N THR A 155 -1.31 2.12 -22.16
CA THR A 155 -0.70 3.08 -21.22
C THR A 155 -1.70 3.54 -20.14
N LYS A 156 -2.94 3.88 -20.53
CA LYS A 156 -3.99 4.27 -19.59
C LYS A 156 -4.32 3.14 -18.62
N ALA A 157 -4.51 1.91 -19.13
CA ALA A 157 -4.80 0.75 -18.30
C ALA A 157 -3.71 0.49 -17.24
N MET A 158 -2.44 0.54 -17.68
CA MET A 158 -1.31 0.33 -16.78
C MET A 158 -1.19 1.44 -15.72
N LYS A 159 -1.45 2.71 -16.08
CA LYS A 159 -1.49 3.81 -15.10
C LYS A 159 -2.59 3.63 -14.07
N THR A 160 -3.79 3.26 -14.50
CA THR A 160 -4.91 2.98 -13.59
C THR A 160 -4.59 1.83 -12.65
N MET A 161 -4.01 0.75 -13.18
CA MET A 161 -3.55 -0.37 -12.35
C MET A 161 -2.48 0.07 -11.35
N SER A 162 -1.49 0.84 -11.79
CA SER A 162 -0.40 1.36 -10.92
C SER A 162 -0.95 2.23 -9.79
N PHE A 163 -1.97 3.05 -10.04
CA PHE A 163 -2.66 3.83 -9.01
C PHE A 163 -3.23 2.95 -7.89
N TYR A 164 -3.91 1.86 -8.23
CA TYR A 164 -4.48 0.95 -7.23
C TYR A 164 -3.42 0.10 -6.53
N HIS A 165 -2.36 -0.33 -7.24
CA HIS A 165 -1.18 -0.93 -6.60
C HIS A 165 -0.57 0.02 -5.56
N ASN A 166 -0.30 1.27 -5.94
CA ASN A 166 0.27 2.29 -5.06
C ASN A 166 -0.61 2.57 -3.83
N THR A 167 -1.93 2.51 -3.98
CA THR A 167 -2.84 2.66 -2.86
C THR A 167 -2.72 1.51 -1.85
N LEU A 168 -2.55 0.26 -2.30
CA LEU A 168 -2.26 -0.87 -1.41
C LEU A 168 -0.89 -0.74 -0.73
N LEU A 169 0.14 -0.24 -1.44
CA LEU A 169 1.43 0.04 -0.81
C LEU A 169 1.35 1.13 0.25
N LEU A 170 0.51 2.15 0.03
CA LEU A 170 0.23 3.17 1.03
C LEU A 170 -0.45 2.57 2.27
N TYR A 171 -1.38 1.63 2.08
CA TYR A 171 -2.02 0.92 3.20
C TYR A 171 -1.00 0.10 4.01
N ILE A 172 -0.06 -0.55 3.34
CA ILE A 172 1.06 -1.27 3.97
C ILE A 172 1.90 -0.30 4.79
N SER A 173 2.38 0.78 4.16
CA SER A 173 3.23 1.78 4.80
C SER A 173 2.56 2.42 6.02
N ARG A 174 1.29 2.76 5.89
CA ARG A 174 0.48 3.29 7.00
C ARG A 174 0.33 2.28 8.12
N SER A 175 0.10 1.00 7.81
CA SER A 175 -0.04 -0.06 8.81
C SER A 175 1.25 -0.29 9.58
N TYR A 176 2.40 -0.28 8.89
CA TYR A 176 3.71 -0.33 9.54
C TYR A 176 3.92 0.86 10.48
N LEU A 177 3.73 2.09 9.99
CA LEU A 177 3.90 3.29 10.81
C LEU A 177 2.97 3.29 12.04
N GLN A 178 1.71 2.90 11.86
CA GLN A 178 0.76 2.77 12.96
C GLN A 178 1.18 1.73 13.99
N GLY A 179 1.78 0.61 13.56
CA GLY A 179 2.33 -0.42 14.44
C GLY A 179 3.56 0.06 15.20
N SER A 180 4.50 0.72 14.53
CA SER A 180 5.74 1.23 15.12
C SER A 180 5.48 2.34 16.14
N LEU A 181 4.52 3.23 15.85
CA LEU A 181 4.10 4.29 16.76
C LEU A 181 3.17 3.80 17.90
N ASN A 182 2.91 2.49 17.99
CA ASN A 182 1.97 1.88 18.94
C ASN A 182 0.56 2.51 18.90
N LEU A 183 0.16 3.04 17.74
CA LEU A 183 -1.19 3.52 17.50
C LEU A 183 -2.12 2.30 17.45
N VAL A 184 -1.81 1.32 16.62
CA VAL A 184 -2.48 0.00 16.62
C VAL A 184 -1.58 -1.05 17.27
N LYS A 185 -2.16 -2.17 17.74
CA LYS A 185 -1.32 -3.29 18.20
C LYS A 185 -0.50 -3.84 17.03
N LYS A 186 0.75 -4.23 17.31
CA LYS A 186 1.64 -4.88 16.33
C LYS A 186 0.97 -6.04 15.56
N ARG A 187 0.13 -6.85 16.24
CA ARG A 187 -0.62 -7.94 15.61
C ARG A 187 -1.61 -7.47 14.53
N GLU A 188 -2.28 -6.35 14.76
CA GLU A 188 -3.26 -5.79 13.83
C GLU A 188 -2.56 -5.10 12.66
N ALA A 189 -1.48 -4.34 12.93
CA ALA A 189 -0.61 -3.81 11.89
C ALA A 189 -0.11 -4.92 10.96
N LYS A 190 0.41 -6.01 11.53
CA LYS A 190 0.87 -7.19 10.77
C LYS A 190 -0.25 -7.80 9.92
N ARG A 191 -1.45 -8.02 10.49
CA ARG A 191 -2.62 -8.53 9.75
C ARG A 191 -2.95 -7.66 8.54
N ARG A 192 -2.98 -6.33 8.73
CA ARG A 192 -3.31 -5.37 7.65
C ARG A 192 -2.25 -5.41 6.54
N THR A 193 -0.97 -5.39 6.92
CA THR A 193 0.14 -5.52 5.98
C THR A 193 0.07 -6.81 5.17
N GLU A 194 -0.06 -7.96 5.83
CA GLU A 194 -0.11 -9.28 5.16
C GLU A 194 -1.27 -9.37 4.18
N LYS A 195 -2.44 -8.85 4.54
CA LYS A 195 -3.60 -8.80 3.63
C LYS A 195 -3.30 -8.01 2.35
N CYS A 196 -2.70 -6.82 2.48
CA CYS A 196 -2.36 -5.98 1.35
C CYS A 196 -1.24 -6.62 0.49
N GLU A 197 -0.20 -7.17 1.11
CA GLU A 197 0.89 -7.86 0.41
C GLU A 197 0.37 -9.08 -0.37
N ASN A 198 -0.51 -9.88 0.24
CA ASN A 198 -1.14 -11.02 -0.43
C ASN A 198 -2.01 -10.57 -1.61
N ALA A 199 -2.78 -9.50 -1.47
CA ALA A 199 -3.60 -8.94 -2.55
C ALA A 199 -2.75 -8.47 -3.73
N LEU A 200 -1.64 -7.76 -3.47
CA LEU A 200 -0.69 -7.32 -4.47
C LEU A 200 -0.03 -8.50 -5.20
N ASN A 201 0.49 -9.46 -4.43
CA ASN A 201 1.16 -10.65 -4.98
C ASN A 201 0.21 -11.49 -5.83
N LEU A 202 -1.03 -11.70 -5.36
CA LEU A 202 -2.04 -12.46 -6.10
C LEU A 202 -2.43 -11.74 -7.39
N ASN A 203 -2.69 -10.43 -7.34
CA ASN A 203 -3.00 -9.65 -8.55
C ASN A 203 -1.84 -9.74 -9.56
N PHE A 204 -0.63 -9.46 -9.11
CA PHE A 204 0.55 -9.41 -9.97
C PHE A 204 0.83 -10.77 -10.61
N LYS A 205 0.73 -11.85 -9.83
CA LYS A 205 0.86 -13.22 -10.35
C LYS A 205 -0.17 -13.48 -11.45
N LYS A 206 -1.46 -13.24 -11.19
CA LYS A 206 -2.52 -13.43 -12.19
C LYS A 206 -2.28 -12.59 -13.45
N LEU A 207 -1.89 -11.32 -13.29
CA LEU A 207 -1.59 -10.44 -14.42
C LEU A 207 -0.49 -11.02 -15.32
N LEU A 208 0.56 -11.59 -14.74
CA LEU A 208 1.66 -12.21 -15.49
C LEU A 208 1.23 -13.53 -16.13
N ASP A 209 0.49 -14.36 -15.40
CA ASP A 209 -0.01 -15.66 -15.88
C ASP A 209 -0.96 -15.47 -17.08
N ASP A 210 -1.82 -14.44 -17.03
CA ASP A 210 -2.74 -14.09 -18.12
C ASP A 210 -2.02 -13.47 -19.34
N ASN A 211 -0.77 -13.02 -19.17
CA ASN A 211 -0.02 -12.27 -20.19
C ASN A 211 1.44 -12.77 -20.32
N PRO A 212 1.67 -14.06 -20.61
CA PRO A 212 3.01 -14.66 -20.51
C PRO A 212 4.02 -14.03 -21.47
N LYS A 213 3.60 -13.67 -22.69
CA LYS A 213 4.45 -13.05 -23.71
C LYS A 213 4.83 -11.59 -23.40
N ASP A 214 4.03 -10.92 -22.57
CA ASP A 214 4.21 -9.52 -22.18
C ASP A 214 4.80 -9.38 -20.76
N SER A 215 5.10 -10.50 -20.10
CA SER A 215 5.54 -10.55 -18.70
C SER A 215 6.75 -9.66 -18.40
N LYS A 216 7.74 -9.60 -19.30
CA LYS A 216 8.91 -8.71 -19.14
C LYS A 216 8.53 -7.23 -19.17
N GLY A 217 7.68 -6.83 -20.12
CA GLY A 217 7.22 -5.45 -20.23
C GLY A 217 6.32 -5.03 -19.07
N LEU A 218 5.46 -5.93 -18.61
CA LEU A 218 4.60 -5.73 -17.43
C LEU A 218 5.43 -5.54 -16.15
N LYS A 219 6.40 -6.42 -15.90
CA LYS A 219 7.32 -6.32 -14.75
C LYS A 219 8.07 -4.99 -14.77
N GLN A 220 8.67 -4.65 -15.92
CA GLN A 220 9.42 -3.40 -16.07
C GLN A 220 8.53 -2.18 -15.82
N TYR A 221 7.33 -2.14 -16.44
CA TYR A 221 6.43 -1.00 -16.30
C TYR A 221 6.02 -0.78 -14.85
N LEU A 222 5.55 -1.84 -14.20
CA LEU A 222 5.08 -1.76 -12.82
C LEU A 222 6.23 -1.46 -11.85
N GLN A 223 7.44 -1.96 -12.10
CA GLN A 223 8.62 -1.59 -11.30
C GLN A 223 8.93 -0.09 -11.34
N PHE A 224 8.75 0.58 -12.48
CA PHE A 224 9.03 2.02 -12.59
C PHE A 224 7.88 2.92 -12.14
N ASP A 225 6.63 2.48 -12.26
CA ASP A 225 5.44 3.29 -11.95
C ASP A 225 4.91 3.09 -10.52
N ILE A 226 5.35 2.04 -9.81
CA ILE A 226 4.96 1.74 -8.44
C ILE A 226 6.00 2.27 -7.45
N TYR A 227 5.55 2.83 -6.32
CA TYR A 227 6.44 3.28 -5.25
C TYR A 227 7.24 2.12 -4.63
N GLU A 228 8.52 2.35 -4.36
CA GLU A 228 9.31 1.41 -3.56
C GLU A 228 8.94 1.56 -2.07
N ILE A 229 8.28 0.54 -1.49
CA ILE A 229 7.88 0.53 -0.06
C ILE A 229 9.09 0.66 0.87
N GLU A 230 10.29 0.25 0.43
CA GLU A 230 11.51 0.28 1.24
C GLU A 230 11.76 1.66 1.88
N ASN A 231 11.39 2.74 1.18
CA ASN A 231 11.50 4.11 1.69
C ASN A 231 10.59 4.44 2.87
N PHE A 232 9.60 3.59 3.18
CA PHE A 232 8.61 3.80 4.25
C PHE A 232 8.71 2.79 5.40
N ARG A 233 9.56 1.75 5.27
CA ARG A 233 9.82 0.79 6.35
C ARG A 233 10.85 1.39 7.31
N ILE A 234 10.38 2.00 8.40
CA ILE A 234 11.26 2.40 9.51
C ILE A 234 11.59 1.12 10.30
N ALA A 235 12.86 0.68 10.20
CA ALA A 235 13.41 -0.45 10.94
C ALA A 235 13.63 -0.11 12.43
#